data_AF-A0A7J4LAT3-F1
#
_entry.id   AF-A0A7J4LAT3-F1
#
_cell.length_a   1.000
_cell.length_b   1.000
_cell.length_c   1.000
_cell.angle_alpha   90.00
_cell.angle_beta   90.00
_cell.angle_gamma   90.00
#
_symmetry.space_group_name_H-M   'P 1'
#
loop_
_entity.id
_entity.type
_entity.pdbx_description
1 polymer ?
#
loop_
_entity_poly.entity_id
_entity_poly.type
_entity_poly.pdbx_seq_one_letter_code
_entity_poly.pdbx_strand_id
1 'polypeptide(L)'
;MRKSKNSTKTEYDGIADIHSHTCYSGFSQLFHFLKYPESVTTPEKMVDKAIKSDIDVLCITDHNEIDGAIKAQKYAKIDKLDIDIVIGEEITTADGELLGIFLNERIPRQLKVEETIEIIHEQGGLAIVPHPFSYFCPSLGWRTKDLPIDGVEVLNGAHIDPYVNKLAKKLFTGYFSNVGGSDAHSPKMMGNAFTRFNGRTADDLYSAIIHKATEPAGKSSPLRHWVYWTMEIAYGVFDRLARPENNKQTINKNIDGFADPLALIDNLSMGEKIIAGCGCVTFMGTPLPLLCGIIGEGWMRWNGHKKWNEITKK
;
A
#
# COMPACT_ATOMS: atom_id res chain seq x y z
N MET A 1 10.13 27.80 -20.15
CA MET A 1 11.61 27.74 -20.08
C MET A 1 12.06 27.98 -18.65
N ARG A 2 12.40 26.92 -17.89
CA ARG A 2 13.04 27.05 -16.56
C ARG A 2 14.57 26.99 -16.77
N LYS A 3 15.29 27.91 -16.13
CA LYS A 3 16.75 28.09 -16.25
C LYS A 3 17.50 26.91 -15.62
N SER A 4 18.48 26.37 -16.34
CA SER A 4 19.39 25.33 -15.87
C SER A 4 20.29 25.84 -14.74
N LYS A 5 20.35 25.09 -13.64
CA LYS A 5 21.48 25.14 -12.71
C LYS A 5 22.24 23.83 -12.83
N ASN A 6 23.51 23.95 -13.22
CA ASN A 6 24.49 22.87 -13.11
C ASN A 6 24.55 22.37 -11.67
N SER A 7 24.16 21.12 -11.45
CA SER A 7 24.63 20.31 -10.33
C SER A 7 24.66 18.86 -10.79
N THR A 8 25.80 18.19 -10.62
CA THR A 8 26.05 16.78 -10.96
C THR A 8 25.34 15.81 -9.99
N LYS A 9 24.04 16.02 -9.78
CA LYS A 9 23.12 15.00 -9.26
C LYS A 9 22.35 14.48 -10.47
N THR A 10 22.26 13.16 -10.61
CA THR A 10 21.22 12.55 -11.46
C THR A 10 19.89 13.17 -11.05
N GLU A 11 19.34 14.02 -11.92
CA GLU A 11 18.07 14.68 -11.70
C GLU A 11 17.00 13.66 -12.07
N TYR A 12 16.60 12.83 -11.10
CA TYR A 12 15.45 11.95 -11.26
C TYR A 12 14.22 12.81 -11.54
N ASP A 13 13.57 12.56 -12.67
CA ASP A 13 12.42 13.29 -13.17
C ASP A 13 11.09 12.55 -12.97
N GLY A 14 11.14 11.23 -12.70
CA GLY A 14 9.97 10.40 -12.41
C GLY A 14 9.70 10.17 -10.93
N ILE A 15 8.42 10.05 -10.59
CA ILE A 15 7.91 9.71 -9.26
C ILE A 15 6.99 8.48 -9.36
N ALA A 16 7.35 7.43 -8.64
CA ALA A 16 6.54 6.22 -8.53
C ALA A 16 6.10 5.99 -7.08
N ASP A 17 4.85 5.56 -6.88
CA ASP A 17 4.43 4.97 -5.62
C ASP A 17 4.30 3.45 -5.82
N ILE A 18 5.19 2.70 -5.18
CA ILE A 18 5.33 1.25 -5.42
C ILE A 18 4.46 0.39 -4.49
N HIS A 19 3.78 1.00 -3.51
CA HIS A 19 3.04 0.27 -2.48
C HIS A 19 1.77 1.05 -2.11
N SER A 20 0.61 0.58 -2.56
CA SER A 20 -0.68 1.23 -2.26
C SER A 20 -1.86 0.27 -2.35
N HIS A 21 -2.94 0.59 -1.64
CA HIS A 21 -4.08 -0.29 -1.43
C HIS A 21 -5.41 0.39 -1.81
N THR A 22 -6.33 -0.41 -2.29
CA THR A 22 -7.71 -0.02 -2.59
C THR A 22 -8.67 -0.87 -1.76
N CYS A 23 -9.97 -0.69 -1.98
CA CYS A 23 -10.98 -1.51 -1.32
C CYS A 23 -10.84 -3.01 -1.63
N TYR A 24 -10.12 -3.40 -2.70
CA TYR A 24 -9.88 -4.79 -3.06
C TYR A 24 -8.92 -5.54 -2.14
N SER A 25 -8.16 -4.83 -1.29
CA SER A 25 -7.37 -5.46 -0.22
C SER A 25 -8.22 -6.27 0.78
N GLY A 26 -9.53 -5.99 0.83
CA GLY A 26 -10.47 -6.80 1.59
C GLY A 26 -10.57 -6.34 3.04
N PHE A 27 -10.44 -7.27 3.99
CA PHE A 27 -10.77 -7.03 5.39
C PHE A 27 -9.72 -7.56 6.34
N SER A 28 -9.32 -6.70 7.26
CA SER A 28 -8.48 -7.03 8.41
C SER A 28 -9.30 -7.29 9.67
N GLN A 29 -8.62 -7.79 10.69
CA GLN A 29 -9.23 -8.12 11.98
C GLN A 29 -8.46 -7.49 13.13
N LEU A 30 -9.17 -6.74 13.97
CA LEU A 30 -8.68 -6.17 15.21
C LEU A 30 -9.26 -6.94 16.41
N PHE A 31 -8.42 -7.27 17.39
CA PHE A 31 -8.80 -7.97 18.63
C PHE A 31 -9.60 -9.27 18.44
N HIS A 32 -9.41 -10.01 17.35
CA HIS A 32 -10.12 -11.27 17.03
C HIS A 32 -11.66 -11.17 16.91
N PHE A 33 -12.29 -10.04 17.18
CA PHE A 33 -13.75 -9.89 17.10
C PHE A 33 -14.20 -8.75 16.18
N LEU A 34 -13.33 -7.78 15.88
CA LEU A 34 -13.69 -6.63 15.04
C LEU A 34 -13.08 -6.80 13.65
N LYS A 35 -13.92 -7.13 12.67
CA LYS A 35 -13.52 -7.16 11.25
C LYS A 35 -13.84 -5.81 10.60
N TYR A 36 -12.89 -5.26 9.84
CA TYR A 36 -13.05 -3.97 9.17
C TYR A 36 -12.39 -4.00 7.79
N PRO A 37 -12.90 -3.25 6.80
CA PRO A 37 -12.27 -3.19 5.49
C PRO A 37 -10.94 -2.44 5.59
N GLU A 38 -9.91 -2.93 4.89
CA GLU A 38 -8.57 -2.32 4.92
C GLU A 38 -8.57 -0.98 4.18
N SER A 39 -9.38 -0.87 3.14
CA SER A 39 -9.73 0.41 2.54
C SER A 39 -11.17 0.40 2.07
N VAL A 40 -11.74 1.60 1.95
CA VAL A 40 -13.01 1.83 1.26
C VAL A 40 -12.81 2.66 -0.02
N THR A 41 -11.55 2.90 -0.38
CA THR A 41 -11.16 3.73 -1.52
C THR A 41 -11.23 2.92 -2.79
N THR A 42 -11.97 3.40 -3.79
CA THR A 42 -12.04 2.72 -5.07
C THR A 42 -10.74 2.93 -5.86
N PRO A 43 -10.36 2.00 -6.76
CA PRO A 43 -9.16 2.15 -7.57
C PRO A 43 -9.09 3.48 -8.33
N GLU A 44 -10.21 3.97 -8.87
CA GLU A 44 -10.31 5.24 -9.60
C GLU A 44 -9.98 6.44 -8.70
N LYS A 45 -10.52 6.46 -7.47
CA LYS A 45 -10.20 7.52 -6.50
C LYS A 45 -8.71 7.52 -6.11
N MET A 46 -8.09 6.34 -6.10
CA MET A 46 -6.67 6.22 -5.81
C MET A 46 -5.82 6.78 -6.97
N VAL A 47 -6.17 6.43 -8.21
CA VAL A 47 -5.56 7.00 -9.43
C VAL A 47 -5.68 8.52 -9.46
N ASP A 48 -6.89 9.05 -9.27
CA ASP A 48 -7.14 10.51 -9.21
C ASP A 48 -6.28 11.21 -8.16
N LYS A 49 -6.05 10.54 -7.03
CA LYS A 49 -5.24 11.09 -5.96
C LYS A 49 -3.76 11.04 -6.29
N ALA A 50 -3.29 9.98 -6.92
CA ALA A 50 -1.91 9.81 -7.35
C ALA A 50 -1.52 10.91 -8.36
N ILE A 51 -2.37 11.17 -9.35
CA ILE A 51 -2.20 12.30 -10.29
C ILE A 51 -2.09 13.64 -9.54
N LYS A 52 -2.99 13.89 -8.58
CA LYS A 52 -2.94 15.11 -7.73
C LYS A 52 -1.73 15.17 -6.79
N SER A 53 -0.99 14.08 -6.66
CA SER A 53 0.25 13.99 -5.88
C SER A 53 1.49 13.99 -6.78
N ASP A 54 1.34 14.29 -8.08
CA ASP A 54 2.43 14.29 -9.07
C ASP A 54 3.13 12.93 -9.20
N ILE A 55 2.39 11.82 -9.04
CA ILE A 55 2.90 10.47 -9.27
C ILE A 55 2.73 10.13 -10.75
N ASP A 56 3.84 9.76 -11.40
CA ASP A 56 3.88 9.33 -12.79
C ASP A 56 3.55 7.84 -12.95
N VAL A 57 3.97 7.01 -11.98
CA VAL A 57 3.75 5.56 -11.99
C VAL A 57 3.15 5.10 -10.66
N LEU A 58 1.94 4.55 -10.69
CA LEU A 58 1.26 4.01 -9.50
C LEU A 58 1.22 2.48 -9.57
N CYS A 59 1.83 1.84 -8.58
CA CYS A 59 1.64 0.41 -8.30
C CYS A 59 0.49 0.27 -7.29
N ILE A 60 -0.57 -0.41 -7.69
CA ILE A 60 -1.61 -0.86 -6.76
C ILE A 60 -1.29 -2.30 -6.40
N THR A 61 -1.12 -2.57 -5.11
CA THR A 61 -0.63 -3.82 -4.53
C THR A 61 -1.63 -4.29 -3.47
N ASP A 62 -2.86 -4.53 -3.89
CA ASP A 62 -3.91 -4.99 -2.98
C ASP A 62 -3.53 -6.35 -2.34
N HIS A 63 -3.96 -6.56 -1.09
CA HIS A 63 -3.57 -7.76 -0.35
C HIS A 63 -4.09 -9.04 -1.01
N ASN A 64 -3.14 -9.84 -1.49
CA ASN A 64 -3.38 -11.06 -2.23
C ASN A 64 -4.37 -10.87 -3.39
N GLU A 65 -4.48 -9.72 -4.05
CA GLU A 65 -5.48 -9.47 -5.10
C GLU A 65 -4.94 -8.50 -6.16
N ILE A 66 -5.32 -8.68 -7.43
CA ILE A 66 -4.90 -7.80 -8.54
C ILE A 66 -6.05 -7.09 -9.23
N ASP A 67 -7.30 -7.49 -8.96
CA ASP A 67 -8.50 -6.91 -9.57
C ASP A 67 -8.58 -5.38 -9.43
N GLY A 68 -8.19 -4.86 -8.26
CA GLY A 68 -8.13 -3.42 -8.00
C GLY A 68 -7.16 -2.70 -8.94
N ALA A 69 -5.97 -3.26 -9.14
CA ALA A 69 -4.97 -2.71 -10.05
C ALA A 69 -5.39 -2.80 -11.52
N ILE A 70 -6.01 -3.92 -11.94
CA ILE A 70 -6.55 -4.07 -13.31
C ILE A 70 -7.64 -3.03 -13.56
N LYS A 71 -8.54 -2.80 -12.59
CA LYS A 71 -9.60 -1.81 -12.71
C LYS A 71 -9.04 -0.39 -12.82
N ALA A 72 -8.05 -0.03 -11.99
CA ALA A 72 -7.35 1.24 -12.09
C ALA A 72 -6.65 1.42 -13.45
N GLN A 73 -6.00 0.38 -13.97
CA GLN A 73 -5.33 0.44 -15.26
C GLN A 73 -6.34 0.65 -16.41
N LYS A 74 -7.50 -0.02 -16.36
CA LYS A 74 -8.60 0.23 -17.32
C LYS A 74 -9.09 1.67 -17.24
N TYR A 75 -9.31 2.19 -16.03
CA TYR A 75 -9.73 3.57 -15.80
C TYR A 75 -8.75 4.58 -16.40
N ALA A 76 -7.46 4.46 -16.09
CA ALA A 76 -6.42 5.34 -16.63
C ALA A 76 -6.33 5.29 -18.17
N LYS A 77 -6.47 4.09 -18.77
CA LYS A 77 -6.43 3.90 -20.23
C LYS A 77 -7.64 4.49 -20.94
N ILE A 78 -8.86 4.28 -20.43
CA ILE A 78 -10.11 4.77 -21.05
C ILE A 78 -10.12 6.30 -21.08
N ASP A 79 -9.74 6.93 -19.97
CA ASP A 79 -9.77 8.39 -19.84
C ASP A 79 -8.45 9.06 -20.30
N LYS A 80 -7.47 8.27 -20.77
CA LYS A 80 -6.14 8.71 -21.22
C LYS A 80 -5.46 9.63 -20.21
N LEU A 81 -5.47 9.19 -18.95
CA LEU A 81 -4.87 9.93 -17.85
C LEU A 81 -3.34 9.91 -17.96
N ASP A 82 -2.69 10.99 -17.53
CA ASP A 82 -1.22 11.14 -17.53
C ASP A 82 -0.61 10.44 -16.31
N ILE A 83 -0.77 9.12 -16.25
CA ILE A 83 -0.22 8.23 -15.20
C ILE A 83 -0.18 6.79 -15.71
N ASP A 84 0.91 6.09 -15.44
CA ASP A 84 1.02 4.66 -15.70
C ASP A 84 0.59 3.85 -14.47
N ILE A 85 -0.23 2.81 -14.70
CA ILE A 85 -0.67 1.91 -13.64
C ILE A 85 0.02 0.55 -13.80
N VAL A 86 0.82 0.21 -12.79
CA VAL A 86 1.47 -1.10 -12.66
C VAL A 86 0.57 -2.03 -11.85
N ILE A 87 0.29 -3.20 -12.43
CA ILE A 87 -0.44 -4.27 -11.75
C ILE A 87 0.51 -4.92 -10.75
N GLY A 88 0.14 -4.87 -9.48
CA GLY A 88 0.87 -5.54 -8.41
C GLY A 88 -0.05 -6.16 -7.39
N GLU A 89 0.58 -6.85 -6.44
CA GLU A 89 -0.06 -7.59 -5.36
C GLU A 89 0.84 -7.50 -4.14
N GLU A 90 0.27 -7.34 -2.94
CA GLU A 90 0.99 -7.65 -1.69
C GLU A 90 0.63 -9.06 -1.24
N ILE A 91 1.53 -10.00 -1.52
CA ILE A 91 1.33 -11.43 -1.30
C ILE A 91 1.65 -11.76 0.16
N THR A 92 0.69 -12.36 0.86
CA THR A 92 0.95 -12.98 2.17
C THR A 92 1.54 -14.37 1.97
N THR A 93 2.88 -14.48 2.03
CA THR A 93 3.60 -15.76 1.99
C THR A 93 3.53 -16.48 3.33
N ALA A 94 4.07 -17.70 3.41
CA ALA A 94 4.25 -18.43 4.68
C ALA A 94 5.30 -17.77 5.61
N ASP A 95 6.16 -16.91 5.08
CA ASP A 95 7.33 -16.37 5.78
C ASP A 95 7.22 -14.88 6.12
N GLY A 96 6.31 -14.16 5.46
CA GLY A 96 6.13 -12.71 5.56
C GLY A 96 5.44 -12.15 4.31
N GLU A 97 5.30 -10.83 4.25
CA GLU A 97 4.77 -10.16 3.04
C GLU A 97 5.85 -9.94 1.99
N LEU A 98 5.41 -9.97 0.72
CA LEU A 98 6.23 -9.72 -0.46
C LEU A 98 5.38 -8.96 -1.48
N LEU A 99 5.93 -7.89 -2.07
CA LEU A 99 5.30 -7.22 -3.21
C LEU A 99 5.73 -7.92 -4.49
N GLY A 100 4.76 -8.31 -5.31
CA GLY A 100 4.96 -8.62 -6.71
C GLY A 100 4.43 -7.46 -7.54
N ILE A 101 5.27 -6.85 -8.36
CA ILE A 101 4.84 -5.78 -9.28
C ILE A 101 5.15 -6.17 -10.73
N PHE A 102 4.43 -5.56 -11.68
CA PHE A 102 4.42 -5.96 -13.10
C PHE A 102 3.87 -7.38 -13.30
N LEU A 103 2.82 -7.72 -12.55
CA LEU A 103 2.16 -9.02 -12.63
C LEU A 103 1.18 -9.08 -13.80
N ASN A 104 1.00 -10.30 -14.32
CA ASN A 104 -0.01 -10.62 -15.33
C ASN A 104 -1.14 -11.47 -14.75
N GLU A 105 -0.83 -12.27 -13.72
CA GLU A 105 -1.76 -13.17 -13.03
C GLU A 105 -1.52 -13.11 -11.52
N ARG A 106 -2.58 -13.37 -10.75
CA ARG A 106 -2.54 -13.39 -9.29
C ARG A 106 -1.63 -14.51 -8.78
N ILE A 107 -0.88 -14.22 -7.72
CA ILE A 107 0.03 -15.18 -7.10
C ILE A 107 -0.70 -16.02 -6.02
N PRO A 108 -0.49 -17.34 -5.94
CA PRO A 108 -1.05 -18.13 -4.85
C PRO A 108 -0.47 -17.69 -3.49
N ARG A 109 -1.35 -17.37 -2.54
CA ARG A 109 -0.98 -17.02 -1.17
C ARG A 109 -0.44 -18.22 -0.38
N GLN A 110 0.29 -17.93 0.70
CA GLN A 110 0.80 -18.91 1.67
C GLN A 110 1.82 -19.92 1.14
N LEU A 111 2.36 -19.70 -0.06
CA LEU A 111 3.56 -20.39 -0.53
C LEU A 111 4.79 -19.94 0.26
N LYS A 112 5.88 -20.69 0.17
CA LYS A 112 7.17 -20.21 0.68
C LYS A 112 7.61 -18.99 -0.11
N VAL A 113 8.31 -18.07 0.55
CA VAL A 113 8.76 -16.83 -0.11
C VAL A 113 9.61 -17.10 -1.35
N GLU A 114 10.45 -18.15 -1.35
CA GLU A 114 11.27 -18.52 -2.51
C GLU A 114 10.42 -18.96 -3.71
N GLU A 115 9.37 -19.75 -3.47
CA GLU A 115 8.43 -20.21 -4.52
C GLU A 115 7.61 -19.02 -5.04
N THR A 116 7.19 -18.12 -4.15
CA THR A 116 6.49 -16.88 -4.54
C THR A 116 7.36 -16.01 -5.45
N ILE A 117 8.65 -15.82 -5.11
CA ILE A 117 9.59 -15.05 -5.93
C ILE A 117 9.77 -15.70 -7.32
N GLU A 118 9.92 -17.02 -7.37
CA GLU A 118 10.05 -17.76 -8.65
C GLU A 118 8.84 -17.50 -9.55
N ILE A 119 7.61 -17.62 -9.03
CA ILE A 119 6.38 -17.36 -9.81
C ILE A 119 6.31 -15.90 -10.28
N ILE A 120 6.70 -14.93 -9.44
CA ILE A 120 6.74 -13.51 -9.83
C ILE A 120 7.70 -13.32 -11.01
N HIS A 121 8.89 -13.91 -10.94
CA HIS A 121 9.92 -13.81 -11.99
C HIS A 121 9.54 -14.56 -13.27
N GLU A 122 8.85 -15.70 -13.18
CA GLU A 122 8.31 -16.43 -14.33
C GLU A 122 7.32 -15.58 -15.15
N GLN A 123 6.59 -14.68 -14.49
CA GLN A 123 5.72 -13.70 -15.15
C GLN A 123 6.47 -12.49 -15.75
N GLY A 124 7.79 -12.39 -15.51
CA GLY A 124 8.59 -11.21 -15.82
C GLY A 124 8.40 -10.06 -14.81
N GLY A 125 7.70 -10.30 -13.71
CA GLY A 125 7.48 -9.33 -12.63
C GLY A 125 8.72 -9.13 -11.76
N LEU A 126 8.63 -8.18 -10.82
CA LEU A 126 9.69 -7.88 -9.85
C LEU A 126 9.23 -8.18 -8.43
N ALA A 127 10.09 -8.84 -7.67
CA ALA A 127 9.87 -9.16 -6.27
C ALA A 127 10.54 -8.11 -5.36
N ILE A 128 9.74 -7.42 -4.56
CA ILE A 128 10.20 -6.38 -3.64
C ILE A 128 9.78 -6.76 -2.22
N VAL A 129 10.71 -6.71 -1.28
CA VAL A 129 10.37 -6.92 0.14
C VAL A 129 9.83 -5.61 0.74
N PRO A 130 8.52 -5.55 1.12
CA PRO A 130 7.97 -4.40 1.81
C PRO A 130 8.45 -4.39 3.25
N HIS A 131 8.61 -3.19 3.82
CA HIS A 131 8.87 -2.95 5.24
C HIS A 131 9.57 -4.11 6.01
N PRO A 132 10.84 -4.42 5.69
CA PRO A 132 11.48 -5.70 6.06
C PRO A 132 11.61 -5.95 7.56
N PHE A 133 11.42 -4.93 8.40
CA PHE A 133 11.47 -5.04 9.87
C PHE A 133 10.18 -4.59 10.55
N SER A 134 9.04 -4.66 9.84
CA SER A 134 7.74 -4.36 10.42
C SER A 134 7.50 -5.18 11.69
N TYR A 135 6.94 -4.54 12.70
CA TYR A 135 6.54 -5.16 13.96
C TYR A 135 5.01 -5.27 14.11
N PHE A 136 4.26 -4.78 13.13
CA PHE A 136 2.79 -4.87 13.08
C PHE A 136 2.26 -5.60 11.84
N CYS A 137 3.10 -5.80 10.82
CA CYS A 137 2.83 -6.69 9.69
C CYS A 137 3.83 -7.86 9.65
N PRO A 138 3.48 -9.02 9.07
CA PRO A 138 4.41 -10.11 8.80
C PRO A 138 5.59 -9.65 7.93
N SER A 139 6.81 -9.68 8.46
CA SER A 139 8.00 -9.21 7.74
C SER A 139 9.10 -10.28 7.65
N LEU A 140 9.83 -10.26 6.53
CA LEU A 140 10.90 -11.24 6.23
C LEU A 140 12.18 -11.03 7.05
N GLY A 141 12.36 -9.85 7.66
CA GLY A 141 13.48 -9.57 8.55
C GLY A 141 14.83 -9.78 7.87
N TRP A 142 15.71 -10.51 8.56
CA TRP A 142 17.05 -10.81 8.08
C TRP A 142 17.09 -11.74 6.86
N ARG A 143 16.04 -12.56 6.64
CA ARG A 143 15.99 -13.46 5.48
C ARG A 143 16.04 -12.70 4.15
N THR A 144 15.59 -11.44 4.14
CA THR A 144 15.67 -10.53 2.99
C THR A 144 17.04 -10.54 2.29
N LYS A 145 18.14 -10.74 3.03
CA LYS A 145 19.50 -10.74 2.44
C LYS A 145 19.81 -11.96 1.58
N ASP A 146 19.13 -13.07 1.83
CA ASP A 146 19.44 -14.37 1.24
C ASP A 146 18.45 -14.73 0.11
N LEU A 147 17.50 -13.85 -0.18
CA LEU A 147 16.46 -14.07 -1.19
C LEU A 147 16.85 -13.46 -2.54
N PRO A 148 16.48 -14.10 -3.67
CA PRO A 148 16.73 -13.58 -5.01
C PRO A 148 15.71 -12.49 -5.37
N ILE A 149 15.70 -11.37 -4.65
CA ILE A 149 14.76 -10.25 -4.83
C ILE A 149 15.36 -9.10 -5.65
N ASP A 150 14.50 -8.25 -6.21
CA ASP A 150 14.90 -7.12 -7.04
C ASP A 150 15.05 -5.82 -6.23
N GLY A 151 14.21 -5.66 -5.20
CA GLY A 151 14.17 -4.45 -4.39
C GLY A 151 13.79 -4.67 -2.94
N VAL A 152 14.06 -3.64 -2.13
CA VAL A 152 13.64 -3.57 -0.73
C VAL A 152 13.05 -2.19 -0.46
N GLU A 153 11.87 -2.17 0.15
CA GLU A 153 11.24 -0.96 0.62
C GLU A 153 11.95 -0.46 1.88
N VAL A 154 12.81 0.54 1.71
CA VAL A 154 13.58 1.15 2.81
C VAL A 154 12.91 2.40 3.37
N LEU A 155 11.84 2.85 2.72
CA LEU A 155 10.99 3.94 3.16
C LEU A 155 9.52 3.58 2.91
N ASN A 156 8.88 2.99 3.91
CA ASN A 156 7.45 2.71 3.89
C ASN A 156 6.68 3.86 4.59
N GLY A 157 5.62 4.34 3.95
CA GLY A 157 4.80 5.45 4.44
C GLY A 157 3.93 5.12 5.65
N ALA A 158 3.53 3.87 5.86
CA ALA A 158 2.78 3.43 7.03
C ALA A 158 3.65 3.39 8.31
N HIS A 159 4.95 3.15 8.19
CA HIS A 159 5.85 3.13 9.35
C HIS A 159 6.17 4.53 9.92
N ILE A 160 5.30 5.05 10.79
CA ILE A 160 5.42 6.39 11.40
C ILE A 160 6.48 6.48 12.50
N ASP A 161 6.98 5.34 12.98
CA ASP A 161 8.10 5.33 13.92
C ASP A 161 9.41 5.72 13.22
N PRO A 162 10.36 6.37 13.92
CA PRO A 162 11.60 6.82 13.31
C PRO A 162 12.66 5.72 13.16
N TYR A 163 12.33 4.45 13.44
CA TYR A 163 13.32 3.39 13.65
C TYR A 163 13.42 2.41 12.49
N VAL A 164 12.31 1.78 12.09
CA VAL A 164 12.40 0.63 11.16
C VAL A 164 12.76 1.02 9.74
N ASN A 165 12.27 2.16 9.22
CA ASN A 165 12.72 2.72 7.94
C ASN A 165 14.23 3.05 7.98
N LYS A 166 14.70 3.64 9.09
CA LYS A 166 16.13 3.94 9.27
C LYS A 166 16.97 2.66 9.30
N LEU A 167 16.43 1.60 9.89
CA LEU A 167 17.08 0.30 9.98
C LEU A 167 17.16 -0.39 8.62
N ALA A 168 16.05 -0.43 7.88
CA ALA A 168 15.98 -0.96 6.52
C ALA A 168 16.98 -0.23 5.61
N LYS A 169 16.96 1.11 5.64
CA LYS A 169 17.93 1.93 4.89
C LYS A 169 19.38 1.58 5.28
N LYS A 170 19.70 1.52 6.58
CA LYS A 170 21.06 1.19 7.05
C LYS A 170 21.53 -0.19 6.58
N LEU A 171 20.65 -1.19 6.55
CA LEU A 171 21.03 -2.58 6.34
C LEU A 171 20.98 -3.02 4.87
N PHE A 172 20.17 -2.36 4.03
CA PHE A 172 19.96 -2.74 2.63
C PHE A 172 20.46 -1.72 1.62
N THR A 173 21.07 -0.60 2.07
CA THR A 173 21.79 0.30 1.16
C THR A 173 22.88 -0.47 0.41
N GLY A 174 22.81 -0.49 -0.93
CA GLY A 174 23.81 -1.11 -1.79
C GLY A 174 23.65 -2.61 -2.06
N TYR A 175 22.65 -3.27 -1.46
CA TYR A 175 22.38 -4.70 -1.71
C TYR A 175 21.40 -4.90 -2.86
N PHE A 176 20.23 -4.27 -2.76
CA PHE A 176 19.12 -4.36 -3.71
C PHE A 176 18.74 -2.96 -4.21
N SER A 177 17.81 -2.89 -5.15
CA SER A 177 17.17 -1.62 -5.46
C SER A 177 16.49 -1.07 -4.19
N ASN A 178 16.71 0.19 -3.87
CA ASN A 178 16.10 0.81 -2.70
C ASN A 178 14.89 1.61 -3.15
N VAL A 179 13.71 1.22 -2.69
CA VAL A 179 12.45 1.82 -3.09
C VAL A 179 11.70 2.35 -1.87
N GLY A 180 10.73 3.21 -2.12
CA GLY A 180 9.77 3.70 -1.14
C GLY A 180 8.35 3.70 -1.71
N GLY A 181 7.40 3.36 -0.85
CA GLY A 181 5.98 3.35 -1.15
C GLY A 181 5.20 3.96 -0.01
N SER A 182 4.03 4.51 -0.32
CA SER A 182 3.21 5.18 0.70
C SER A 182 2.51 4.21 1.63
N ASP A 183 2.30 2.97 1.19
CA ASP A 183 1.46 1.98 1.85
C ASP A 183 0.07 2.60 2.12
N ALA A 184 -0.42 3.31 1.09
CA ALA A 184 -1.60 4.13 1.19
C ALA A 184 -2.86 3.27 1.17
N HIS A 185 -3.49 3.16 2.33
CA HIS A 185 -4.84 2.64 2.47
C HIS A 185 -5.92 3.73 2.34
N SER A 186 -5.50 5.01 2.26
CA SER A 186 -6.34 6.19 2.10
C SER A 186 -5.72 7.15 1.09
N PRO A 187 -6.52 7.87 0.28
CA PRO A 187 -6.04 8.94 -0.58
C PRO A 187 -5.21 9.98 0.17
N LYS A 188 -5.44 10.20 1.46
CA LYS A 188 -4.64 11.17 2.22
C LYS A 188 -3.19 10.72 2.39
N MET A 189 -2.89 9.43 2.35
CA MET A 189 -1.55 8.86 2.52
C MET A 189 -0.72 8.89 1.23
N MET A 190 -1.40 8.90 0.08
CA MET A 190 -0.78 8.89 -1.25
C MET A 190 0.21 10.05 -1.48
N GLY A 191 1.43 9.70 -1.89
CA GLY A 191 2.53 10.66 -2.12
C GLY A 191 3.32 11.08 -0.87
N ASN A 192 3.05 10.47 0.30
CA ASN A 192 3.86 10.73 1.49
C ASN A 192 5.26 10.13 1.36
N ALA A 193 5.37 8.89 0.91
CA ALA A 193 6.60 8.19 0.58
C ALA A 193 6.47 7.63 -0.84
N PHE A 194 7.57 7.64 -1.59
CA PHE A 194 7.60 7.31 -3.01
C PHE A 194 9.03 6.99 -3.46
N THR A 195 9.17 6.52 -4.68
CA THR A 195 10.43 6.21 -5.35
C THR A 195 10.67 7.19 -6.49
N ARG A 196 11.88 7.74 -6.57
CA ARG A 196 12.36 8.53 -7.70
C ARG A 196 13.18 7.69 -8.64
N PHE A 197 13.07 7.95 -9.94
CA PHE A 197 13.79 7.25 -11.00
C PHE A 197 13.95 8.16 -12.22
N ASN A 198 14.82 7.76 -13.16
CA ASN A 198 15.01 8.48 -14.42
C ASN A 198 13.96 8.00 -15.44
N GLY A 199 13.30 8.91 -16.12
CA GLY A 199 12.15 8.62 -16.97
C GLY A 199 10.83 8.82 -16.22
N ARG A 200 9.70 8.52 -16.86
CA ARG A 200 8.35 8.79 -16.32
C ARG A 200 7.35 7.67 -16.58
N THR A 201 7.78 6.57 -17.19
CA THR A 201 6.90 5.46 -17.58
C THR A 201 7.10 4.23 -16.69
N ALA A 202 6.17 3.29 -16.77
CA ALA A 202 6.28 1.99 -16.12
C ALA A 202 7.54 1.22 -16.57
N ASP A 203 7.91 1.29 -17.85
CA ASP A 203 9.12 0.64 -18.39
C ASP A 203 10.40 1.27 -17.84
N ASP A 204 10.41 2.60 -17.70
CA ASP A 204 11.51 3.33 -17.07
C ASP A 204 11.67 2.93 -15.60
N LEU A 205 10.57 2.79 -14.86
CA LEU A 205 10.57 2.31 -13.47
C LEU A 205 11.10 0.88 -13.38
N TYR A 206 10.62 -0.02 -14.24
CA TYR A 206 11.07 -1.41 -14.31
C TYR A 206 12.59 -1.47 -14.48
N SER A 207 13.10 -0.75 -15.50
CA SER A 207 14.52 -0.66 -15.78
C SER A 207 15.31 -0.06 -14.62
N ALA A 208 14.78 0.99 -13.98
CA ALA A 208 15.43 1.62 -12.84
C ALA A 208 15.56 0.66 -11.65
N ILE A 209 14.55 -0.17 -11.38
CA ILE A 209 14.61 -1.16 -10.30
C ILE A 209 15.67 -2.22 -10.60
N ILE A 210 15.65 -2.82 -11.79
CA ILE A 210 16.64 -3.84 -12.21
C ILE A 210 18.07 -3.31 -12.12
N HIS A 211 18.31 -2.07 -12.55
CA HIS A 211 19.63 -1.45 -12.53
C HIS A 211 19.98 -0.77 -11.20
N LYS A 212 19.12 -0.89 -10.16
CA LYS A 212 19.28 -0.26 -8.84
C LYS A 212 19.47 1.25 -8.93
N ALA A 213 18.85 1.88 -9.92
CA ALA A 213 18.91 3.31 -10.23
C ALA A 213 17.67 4.06 -9.71
N THR A 214 17.29 3.78 -8.46
CA THR A 214 16.15 4.37 -7.77
C THR A 214 16.59 5.15 -6.53
N GLU A 215 15.79 6.13 -6.12
CA GLU A 215 15.97 6.84 -4.85
C GLU A 215 14.66 6.89 -4.04
N PRO A 216 14.59 6.28 -2.84
CA PRO A 216 13.44 6.41 -1.96
C PRO A 216 13.37 7.83 -1.40
N ALA A 217 12.21 8.48 -1.52
CA ALA A 217 12.00 9.87 -1.14
C ALA A 217 10.64 10.09 -0.45
N GLY A 218 10.48 11.23 0.21
CA GLY A 218 9.32 11.54 1.04
C GLY A 218 9.55 11.26 2.51
N LYS A 219 8.49 10.88 3.23
CA LYS A 219 8.46 10.65 4.68
C LYS A 219 7.29 9.73 5.05
N SER A 220 7.38 9.15 6.23
CA SER A 220 6.23 8.44 6.82
C SER A 220 5.00 9.35 6.92
N SER A 221 3.84 8.73 6.75
CA SER A 221 2.54 9.38 6.88
C SER A 221 2.40 10.02 8.25
N PRO A 222 2.02 11.31 8.35
CA PRO A 222 1.77 11.92 9.65
C PRO A 222 0.56 11.27 10.32
N LEU A 223 0.50 11.29 11.65
CA LEU A 223 -0.60 10.71 12.44
C LEU A 223 -1.99 11.14 11.92
N ARG A 224 -2.16 12.39 11.50
CA ARG A 224 -3.43 12.88 10.95
C ARG A 224 -3.92 12.08 9.74
N HIS A 225 -3.03 11.50 8.92
CA HIS A 225 -3.44 10.67 7.78
C HIS A 225 -3.91 9.28 8.22
N TRP A 226 -3.31 8.71 9.26
CA TRP A 226 -3.82 7.50 9.91
C TRP A 226 -5.21 7.70 10.52
N VAL A 227 -5.42 8.85 11.17
CA VAL A 227 -6.73 9.24 11.67
C VAL A 227 -7.72 9.39 10.50
N TYR A 228 -7.35 10.05 9.41
CA TYR A 228 -8.22 10.14 8.23
C TYR A 228 -8.57 8.77 7.64
N TRP A 229 -7.61 7.85 7.54
CA TRP A 229 -7.86 6.51 7.04
C TRP A 229 -8.91 5.77 7.88
N THR A 230 -8.74 5.73 9.21
CA THR A 230 -9.72 5.07 10.09
C THR A 230 -11.10 5.74 10.05
N MET A 231 -11.14 7.08 9.92
CA MET A 231 -12.39 7.81 9.74
C MET A 231 -13.04 7.52 8.38
N GLU A 232 -12.27 7.39 7.31
CA GLU A 232 -12.76 7.04 5.98
C GLU A 232 -13.34 5.62 5.98
N ILE A 233 -12.70 4.65 6.65
CA ILE A 233 -13.27 3.32 6.87
C ILE A 233 -14.63 3.41 7.56
N ALA A 234 -14.70 4.09 8.70
CA ALA A 234 -15.96 4.22 9.46
C ALA A 234 -17.05 4.92 8.63
N TYR A 235 -16.69 5.95 7.88
CA TYR A 235 -17.61 6.64 6.98
C TYR A 235 -18.08 5.75 5.83
N GLY A 236 -17.16 5.03 5.18
CA GLY A 236 -17.49 4.15 4.05
C GLY A 236 -18.38 2.98 4.47
N VAL A 237 -18.11 2.38 5.63
CA VAL A 237 -19.00 1.36 6.22
C VAL A 237 -20.37 1.97 6.52
N PHE A 238 -20.42 3.14 7.17
CA PHE A 238 -21.68 3.80 7.50
C PHE A 238 -22.51 4.19 6.26
N ASP A 239 -21.90 4.82 5.26
CA ASP A 239 -22.59 5.22 4.02
C ASP A 239 -23.13 3.99 3.29
N ARG A 240 -22.34 2.90 3.26
CA ARG A 240 -22.77 1.63 2.68
C ARG A 240 -23.99 1.06 3.39
N LEU A 241 -24.03 1.11 4.72
CA LEU A 241 -25.19 0.67 5.51
C LEU A 241 -26.41 1.59 5.37
N ALA A 242 -26.20 2.90 5.28
CA ALA A 242 -27.26 3.91 5.25
C ALA A 242 -27.92 4.04 3.86
N ARG A 243 -27.20 3.74 2.77
CA ARG A 243 -27.67 3.90 1.39
C ARG A 243 -27.47 2.63 0.54
N PRO A 244 -28.16 1.53 0.86
CA PRO A 244 -27.98 0.25 0.17
C PRO A 244 -28.30 0.31 -1.34
N GLU A 245 -29.14 1.23 -1.80
CA GLU A 245 -29.54 1.36 -3.21
C GLU A 245 -28.46 2.06 -4.07
N ASN A 246 -27.77 3.08 -3.55
CA ASN A 246 -26.65 3.73 -4.24
C ASN A 246 -25.48 2.76 -4.43
N ASN A 247 -25.32 1.80 -3.52
CA ASN A 247 -24.31 0.74 -3.64
C ASN A 247 -24.61 -0.20 -4.81
N LYS A 248 -25.89 -0.48 -5.13
CA LYS A 248 -26.24 -1.30 -6.30
C LYS A 248 -25.97 -0.60 -7.63
N GLN A 249 -25.87 0.73 -7.67
CA GLN A 249 -25.51 1.48 -8.88
C GLN A 249 -24.00 1.62 -9.08
N THR A 250 -23.20 1.74 -8.01
CA THR A 250 -21.73 1.62 -8.10
C THR A 250 -21.27 0.17 -8.27
N ILE A 251 -22.07 -0.80 -7.82
CA ILE A 251 -21.91 -2.23 -8.09
C ILE A 251 -22.87 -2.60 -9.22
N ASN A 252 -22.60 -2.11 -10.43
CA ASN A 252 -23.15 -2.77 -11.60
C ASN A 252 -22.45 -4.15 -11.69
N LYS A 253 -23.03 -5.14 -11.00
CA LYS A 253 -22.71 -6.56 -11.20
C LYS A 253 -22.80 -6.81 -12.70
N ASN A 254 -21.67 -7.13 -13.34
CA ASN A 254 -21.53 -7.53 -14.75
C ASN A 254 -21.07 -6.49 -15.79
N ILE A 255 -20.52 -5.33 -15.44
CA ILE A 255 -19.84 -4.51 -16.48
C ILE A 255 -18.37 -4.94 -16.65
N ASP A 256 -17.66 -5.24 -15.55
CA ASP A 256 -16.21 -5.53 -15.60
C ASP A 256 -15.78 -6.93 -15.13
N GLY A 257 -16.72 -7.75 -14.61
CA GLY A 257 -16.46 -9.13 -14.17
C GLY A 257 -15.86 -9.30 -12.76
N PHE A 258 -15.52 -8.22 -12.06
CA PHE A 258 -14.90 -8.28 -10.73
C PHE A 258 -15.92 -8.40 -9.59
N ALA A 259 -15.54 -9.12 -8.53
CA ALA A 259 -16.34 -9.19 -7.31
C ALA A 259 -16.40 -7.83 -6.60
N ASP A 260 -17.49 -7.57 -5.89
CA ASP A 260 -17.61 -6.37 -5.06
C ASP A 260 -16.79 -6.56 -3.76
N PRO A 261 -15.74 -5.77 -3.55
CA PRO A 261 -14.79 -6.02 -2.49
C PRO A 261 -15.34 -5.74 -1.08
N LEU A 262 -16.45 -5.02 -0.99
CA LEU A 262 -17.07 -4.64 0.29
C LEU A 262 -18.39 -5.38 0.55
N ALA A 263 -18.71 -6.40 -0.24
CA ALA A 263 -19.96 -7.17 -0.17
C ALA A 263 -20.22 -7.82 1.21
N LEU A 264 -19.17 -8.08 2.01
CA LEU A 264 -19.32 -8.61 3.36
C LEU A 264 -20.15 -7.68 4.27
N ILE A 265 -20.13 -6.37 4.05
CA ILE A 265 -20.91 -5.40 4.82
C ILE A 265 -22.41 -5.56 4.53
N ASP A 266 -22.78 -5.91 3.30
CA ASP A 266 -24.18 -6.08 2.89
C ASP A 266 -24.79 -7.34 3.52
N ASN A 267 -23.96 -8.35 3.75
CA ASN A 267 -24.34 -9.65 4.28
C ASN A 267 -24.49 -9.68 5.81
N LEU A 268 -24.22 -8.57 6.51
CA LEU A 268 -24.46 -8.45 7.95
C LEU A 268 -25.96 -8.62 8.27
N SER A 269 -26.26 -9.30 9.37
CA SER A 269 -27.60 -9.38 9.95
C SER A 269 -28.10 -7.99 10.38
N MET A 270 -29.42 -7.84 10.54
CA MET A 270 -29.99 -6.55 10.95
C MET A 270 -29.41 -6.03 12.27
N GLY A 271 -29.19 -6.92 13.24
CA GLY A 271 -28.56 -6.56 14.52
C GLY A 271 -27.11 -6.08 14.35
N GLU A 272 -26.31 -6.81 13.57
CA GLU A 272 -24.93 -6.42 13.26
C GLU A 272 -24.86 -5.09 12.52
N LYS A 273 -25.79 -4.82 11.59
CA LYS A 273 -25.88 -3.54 10.87
C LYS A 273 -26.15 -2.37 11.82
N ILE A 274 -27.05 -2.54 12.79
CA ILE A 274 -27.34 -1.51 13.79
C ILE A 274 -26.10 -1.27 14.66
N ILE A 275 -25.45 -2.33 15.16
CA ILE A 275 -24.25 -2.24 15.99
C ILE A 275 -23.12 -1.55 15.22
N ALA A 276 -22.84 -1.98 13.99
CA ALA A 276 -21.81 -1.40 13.13
C ALA A 276 -22.11 0.07 12.81
N GLY A 277 -23.35 0.40 12.45
CA GLY A 277 -23.78 1.76 12.16
C GLY A 277 -23.63 2.70 13.37
N CYS A 278 -24.11 2.29 14.54
CA CYS A 278 -23.92 3.04 15.78
C CYS A 278 -22.43 3.19 16.12
N GLY A 279 -21.65 2.11 16.00
CA GLY A 279 -20.20 2.14 16.22
C GLY A 279 -19.48 3.14 15.32
N CYS A 280 -19.83 3.18 14.03
CA CYS A 280 -19.26 4.15 13.09
C CYS A 280 -19.61 5.60 13.47
N VAL A 281 -20.87 5.88 13.84
CA VAL A 281 -21.29 7.22 14.27
C VAL A 281 -20.60 7.63 15.57
N THR A 282 -20.51 6.74 16.56
CA THR A 282 -19.80 7.00 17.81
C THR A 282 -18.31 7.24 17.57
N PHE A 283 -17.67 6.41 16.74
CA PHE A 283 -16.25 6.58 16.42
C PHE A 283 -16.01 7.92 15.73
N MET A 284 -16.74 8.25 14.66
CA MET A 284 -16.55 9.51 13.93
C MET A 284 -16.98 10.76 14.71
N GLY A 285 -18.04 10.64 15.53
CA GLY A 285 -18.67 11.76 16.22
C GLY A 285 -18.03 12.14 17.56
N THR A 286 -16.96 11.45 17.97
CA THR A 286 -16.28 11.67 19.24
C THR A 286 -14.77 11.88 19.01
N PRO A 287 -14.01 12.30 20.04
CA PRO A 287 -12.55 12.36 19.95
C PRO A 287 -11.84 11.00 19.85
N LEU A 288 -12.58 9.87 19.80
CA LEU A 288 -12.02 8.52 19.75
C LEU A 288 -10.98 8.30 18.65
N PRO A 289 -11.16 8.75 17.38
CA PRO A 289 -10.20 8.48 16.32
C PRO A 289 -8.84 9.12 16.62
N LEU A 290 -8.85 10.32 17.21
CA LEU A 290 -7.63 11.02 17.62
C LEU A 290 -6.98 10.31 18.82
N LEU A 291 -7.76 9.92 19.84
CA LEU A 291 -7.24 9.22 21.02
C LEU A 291 -6.63 7.87 20.63
N CYS A 292 -7.34 7.07 19.83
CA CYS A 292 -6.84 5.80 19.29
C CYS A 292 -5.57 6.02 18.46
N GLY A 293 -5.54 7.06 17.62
CA GLY A 293 -4.37 7.43 16.84
C GLY A 293 -3.14 7.76 17.71
N ILE A 294 -3.30 8.59 18.75
CA ILE A 294 -2.20 8.96 19.66
C ILE A 294 -1.67 7.73 20.41
N ILE A 295 -2.57 6.87 20.90
CA ILE A 295 -2.20 5.62 21.58
C ILE A 295 -1.46 4.70 20.61
N GLY A 296 -1.97 4.55 19.39
CA GLY A 296 -1.36 3.77 18.32
C GLY A 296 0.04 4.27 17.97
N GLU A 297 0.24 5.58 17.80
CA GLU A 297 1.56 6.16 17.55
C GLU A 297 2.54 5.88 18.70
N GLY A 298 2.09 6.02 19.95
CA GLY A 298 2.91 5.68 21.12
C GLY A 298 3.35 4.22 21.11
N TRP A 299 2.42 3.31 20.83
CA TRP A 299 2.70 1.87 20.70
C TRP A 299 3.66 1.57 19.54
N MET A 300 3.48 2.22 18.39
CA MET A 300 4.35 2.09 17.23
C MET A 300 5.78 2.54 17.54
N ARG A 301 5.95 3.74 18.13
CA ARG A 301 7.27 4.25 18.54
C ARG A 301 7.97 3.33 19.54
N TRP A 302 7.23 2.77 20.48
CA TRP A 302 7.78 1.85 21.47
C TRP A 302 8.27 0.54 20.82
N ASN A 303 7.46 -0.08 19.96
CA ASN A 303 7.85 -1.31 19.27
C ASN A 303 8.97 -1.09 18.25
N GLY A 304 8.95 0.02 17.50
CA GLY A 304 10.03 0.40 16.60
C GLY A 304 11.35 0.57 17.35
N HIS A 305 11.33 1.21 18.53
CA HIS A 305 12.52 1.33 19.39
C HIS A 305 13.01 -0.03 19.89
N LYS A 306 12.09 -0.90 20.33
CA LYS A 306 12.40 -2.27 20.75
C LYS A 306 13.05 -3.07 19.61
N LYS A 307 12.47 -3.00 18.41
CA LYS A 307 12.98 -3.67 17.20
C LYS A 307 14.37 -3.13 16.80
N TRP A 308 14.58 -1.81 16.88
CA TRP A 308 15.90 -1.21 16.69
C TRP A 308 16.94 -1.80 17.64
N ASN A 309 16.63 -1.87 18.95
CA ASN A 309 17.53 -2.43 19.95
C ASN A 309 17.79 -3.93 19.72
N GLU A 310 16.77 -4.69 19.33
CA GLU A 310 16.88 -6.12 19.03
C GLU A 310 17.87 -6.38 17.88
N ILE A 311 17.81 -5.55 16.83
CA ILE A 311 18.57 -5.75 15.60
C ILE A 311 19.97 -5.14 15.68
N THR A 312 20.14 -4.00 16.35
CA THR A 312 21.45 -3.31 16.42
C THR A 312 22.38 -3.80 17.53
N LYS A 313 21.89 -4.61 18.47
CA LYS A 313 22.70 -5.21 19.53
C LYS A 313 23.15 -6.65 19.23
N LYS A 314 22.71 -7.22 18.10
CA LYS A 314 23.25 -8.45 17.52
C LYS A 314 24.39 -8.11 16.57
#